data_AF-A0A151ZGE6-F1
#
_entry.id   AF-A0A151ZGE6-F1
#
_cell.length_a   1.000
_cell.length_b   1.000
_cell.length_c   1.000
_cell.angle_alpha   90.00
_cell.angle_beta   90.00
_cell.angle_gamma   90.00
#
_symmetry.space_group_name_H-M   'P 1'
#
loop_
_entity.id
_entity.type
_entity.pdbx_description
1 polymer ?
#
loop_
_entity_poly.entity_id
_entity_poly.type
_entity_poly.pdbx_seq_one_letter_code
_entity_poly.pdbx_strand_id
1 'polypeptide(L)'
;MVHIGLKFRNYTPRETTLVKYKIENAKVPPIVEEINNRLAVLEENQDIQISFTPKKINWDLKRDISVKLSKLEKKTERSIYQLLKMKLEAESNEENTYIISKALENIKY
;
A
#
# COMPACT_ATOMS: atom_id res chain seq x y z
N MET A 1 63.51 5.30 -9.10
CA MET A 1 63.09 6.72 -9.05
C MET A 1 62.06 6.89 -7.94
N VAL A 2 62.23 7.87 -7.06
CA VAL A 2 61.22 8.22 -6.04
C VAL A 2 60.44 9.41 -6.58
N HIS A 3 59.12 9.26 -6.76
CA HIS A 3 58.27 10.34 -7.23
C HIS A 3 57.69 11.09 -6.02
N ILE A 4 58.27 12.23 -5.69
CA ILE A 4 57.76 13.12 -4.65
C ILE A 4 56.49 13.81 -5.16
N GLY A 5 55.34 13.52 -4.53
CA GLY A 5 54.05 14.17 -4.80
C GLY A 5 53.08 13.42 -5.71
N LEU A 6 53.44 12.25 -6.25
CA LEU A 6 52.56 11.47 -7.12
C LEU A 6 51.44 10.81 -6.29
N LYS A 7 50.17 11.02 -6.69
CA LYS A 7 49.00 10.39 -6.06
C LYS A 7 47.94 10.03 -7.11
N PHE A 8 47.50 8.78 -7.14
CA PHE A 8 46.47 8.31 -8.06
C PHE A 8 45.10 8.26 -7.37
N ARG A 9 44.13 9.03 -7.88
CA ARG A 9 42.76 9.09 -7.33
C ARG A 9 41.78 8.17 -8.08
N ASN A 10 41.80 8.19 -9.41
CA ASN A 10 40.86 7.42 -10.25
C ASN A 10 41.58 6.52 -11.27
N TYR A 11 42.82 6.14 -10.99
CA TYR A 11 43.63 5.30 -11.88
C TYR A 11 44.32 4.21 -11.07
N THR A 12 44.35 2.99 -11.60
CA THR A 12 45.10 1.88 -11.00
C THR A 12 46.34 1.61 -11.87
N PRO A 13 47.54 1.96 -11.39
CA PRO A 13 48.77 1.70 -12.13
C PRO A 13 49.01 0.21 -12.31
N ARG A 14 49.53 -0.17 -13.49
CA ARG A 14 49.91 -1.56 -13.79
C ARG A 14 51.21 -1.99 -13.09
N GLU A 15 52.05 -1.02 -12.71
CA GLU A 15 53.37 -1.26 -12.13
C GLU A 15 53.32 -1.24 -10.60
N THR A 16 53.91 -2.25 -9.96
CA THR A 16 53.83 -2.47 -8.50
C THR A 16 54.48 -1.36 -7.66
N THR A 17 55.46 -0.66 -8.23
CA THR A 17 56.13 0.51 -7.64
C THR A 17 55.19 1.71 -7.52
N LEU A 18 54.25 1.84 -8.47
CA LEU A 18 53.30 2.94 -8.58
C LEU A 18 51.99 2.70 -7.81
N VAL A 19 51.66 1.44 -7.52
CA VAL A 19 50.47 1.06 -6.72
C VAL A 19 50.49 1.69 -5.32
N LYS A 20 51.68 1.88 -4.72
CA LYS A 20 51.86 2.50 -3.39
C LYS A 20 51.36 3.95 -3.32
N TYR A 21 51.22 4.61 -4.46
CA TYR A 21 50.76 6.01 -4.55
C TYR A 21 49.25 6.12 -4.83
N LYS A 22 48.50 5.00 -4.79
CA LYS A 22 47.05 5.00 -4.95
C LYS A 22 46.37 5.48 -3.67
N ILE A 23 45.46 6.44 -3.81
CA ILE A 23 44.59 6.90 -2.72
C ILE A 23 43.41 5.92 -2.63
N GLU A 24 43.05 5.52 -1.41
CA GLU A 24 41.86 4.70 -1.17
C GLU A 24 40.59 5.47 -1.54
N ASN A 25 39.67 4.78 -2.22
CA ASN A 25 38.39 5.38 -2.60
C ASN A 25 37.57 5.69 -1.35
N ALA A 26 36.86 6.82 -1.37
CA ALA A 26 35.95 7.18 -0.28
C ALA A 26 34.89 6.07 -0.11
N LYS A 27 34.71 5.61 1.13
CA LYS A 27 33.64 4.67 1.47
C LYS A 27 32.30 5.35 1.24
N VAL A 28 31.39 4.65 0.57
CA VAL A 28 30.05 5.15 0.29
C VAL A 28 29.36 5.49 1.62
N PRO A 29 28.63 6.62 1.73
CA PRO A 29 27.96 6.98 2.96
C PRO A 29 26.97 5.90 3.42
N PRO A 30 26.76 5.74 4.74
CA PRO A 30 25.94 4.67 5.32
C PRO A 30 24.47 4.69 4.85
N ILE A 31 24.00 5.83 4.33
CA ILE A 31 22.66 5.96 3.72
C ILE A 31 22.48 5.03 2.52
N VAL A 32 23.53 4.81 1.72
CA VAL A 32 23.45 3.96 0.53
C VAL A 32 23.41 2.49 0.94
N GLU A 33 24.14 2.11 1.99
CA GLU A 33 24.08 0.78 2.59
C GLU A 33 22.68 0.52 3.18
N GLU A 34 22.08 1.51 3.86
CA GLU A 34 20.70 1.41 4.38
C GLU A 34 19.66 1.25 3.27
N ILE A 35 19.78 2.01 2.18
CA ILE A 35 18.91 1.89 1.01
C ILE A 35 19.03 0.49 0.39
N ASN A 36 20.24 -0.01 0.21
CA ASN A 36 20.48 -1.34 -0.35
C ASN A 36 19.92 -2.45 0.54
N ASN A 37 20.05 -2.32 1.86
CA ASN A 37 19.46 -3.29 2.80
C ASN A 37 17.93 -3.29 2.74
N ARG A 38 17.30 -2.11 2.60
CA ARG A 38 15.84 -2.02 2.41
C ARG A 38 15.39 -2.64 1.10
N LEU A 39 16.16 -2.47 0.02
CA LEU A 39 15.87 -3.08 -1.27
C LEU A 39 15.99 -4.61 -1.22
N ALA A 40 17.01 -5.14 -0.56
CA ALA A 40 17.21 -6.60 -0.41
C ALA A 40 16.03 -7.27 0.34
N VAL A 41 15.51 -6.62 1.40
CA VAL A 41 14.34 -7.11 2.14
C VAL A 41 13.08 -7.13 1.26
N LEU A 42 12.93 -6.18 0.34
CA LEU A 42 11.81 -6.13 -0.59
C LEU A 42 11.90 -7.21 -1.68
N GLU A 43 13.11 -7.59 -2.09
CA GLU A 43 13.34 -8.67 -3.08
C GLU A 43 13.03 -10.06 -2.52
N GLU A 44 13.27 -10.30 -1.24
CA GLU A 44 12.99 -11.57 -0.56
C GLU A 44 11.48 -11.79 -0.29
N ASN A 45 10.73 -10.70 -0.12
CA ASN A 45 9.28 -10.73 0.11
C ASN A 45 8.49 -10.55 -1.19
N GLN A 46 8.61 -11.49 -2.13
CA GLN A 46 7.91 -11.45 -3.42
C GLN A 46 6.37 -11.48 -3.31
N ASP A 47 5.82 -11.94 -2.18
CA ASP A 47 4.37 -11.92 -1.90
C ASP A 47 3.85 -10.53 -1.53
N ILE A 48 4.75 -9.59 -1.23
CA ILE A 48 4.46 -8.16 -1.20
C ILE A 48 4.63 -7.63 -2.63
N GLN A 49 3.92 -8.24 -3.58
CA GLN A 49 3.57 -7.57 -4.82
C GLN A 49 2.66 -6.39 -4.45
N ILE A 50 3.27 -5.29 -4.02
CA ILE A 50 2.69 -3.96 -4.14
C ILE A 50 2.38 -3.85 -5.62
N SER A 51 1.10 -4.06 -5.96
CA SER A 51 0.50 -3.94 -7.28
C SER A 51 1.05 -2.69 -7.98
N PHE A 52 2.16 -2.87 -8.69
CA PHE A 52 2.89 -1.83 -9.41
C PHE A 52 2.24 -1.56 -10.79
N THR A 53 1.12 -2.21 -11.05
CA THR A 53 0.24 -1.84 -12.14
C THR A 53 -0.20 -0.39 -11.92
N PRO A 54 0.04 0.52 -12.89
CA PRO A 54 -0.46 1.87 -12.79
C PRO A 54 -1.96 1.83 -12.57
N LYS A 55 -2.35 2.33 -11.40
CA LYS A 55 -3.71 2.33 -10.92
C LYS A 55 -4.54 3.22 -11.83
N LYS A 56 -5.80 2.84 -12.12
CA LYS A 56 -6.72 3.73 -12.83
C LYS A 56 -6.75 5.09 -12.12
N ILE A 57 -6.81 6.20 -12.88
CA ILE A 57 -6.84 7.56 -12.34
C ILE A 57 -7.92 7.76 -11.25
N ASN A 58 -9.04 7.02 -11.36
CA ASN A 58 -10.17 7.05 -10.43
C ASN A 58 -10.10 6.01 -9.30
N TRP A 59 -9.00 5.26 -9.14
CA TRP A 59 -8.88 4.25 -8.07
C TRP A 59 -9.07 4.93 -6.71
N ASP A 60 -8.28 5.98 -6.47
CA ASP A 60 -8.25 6.71 -5.21
C ASP A 60 -9.66 7.19 -4.81
N LEU A 61 -10.34 7.79 -5.78
CA LEU A 61 -11.73 8.21 -5.66
C LEU A 61 -12.68 7.06 -5.27
N LYS A 62 -12.58 5.90 -5.94
CA LYS A 62 -13.42 4.74 -5.63
C LYS A 62 -13.17 4.21 -4.22
N ARG A 63 -11.91 4.13 -3.80
CA ARG A 63 -11.51 3.64 -2.48
C ARG A 63 -12.06 4.54 -1.39
N ASP A 64 -11.87 5.85 -1.54
CA ASP A 64 -12.25 6.84 -0.53
C ASP A 64 -13.77 7.03 -0.44
N ILE A 65 -14.49 6.82 -1.55
CA ILE A 65 -15.96 6.88 -1.60
C ILE A 65 -16.61 5.59 -1.08
N SER A 66 -15.98 4.43 -1.26
CA SER A 66 -16.56 3.12 -0.91
C SER A 66 -17.05 3.04 0.54
N VAL A 67 -16.26 3.56 1.50
CA VAL A 67 -16.64 3.56 2.91
C VAL A 67 -17.87 4.45 3.18
N LYS A 68 -17.97 5.59 2.49
CA LYS A 68 -19.11 6.50 2.62
C LYS A 68 -20.37 5.90 2.00
N LEU A 69 -20.24 5.26 0.83
CA LEU A 69 -21.35 4.57 0.17
C LEU A 69 -21.87 3.41 1.02
N SER A 70 -21.00 2.58 1.58
CA SER A 70 -21.43 1.47 2.44
C SER A 70 -22.20 1.96 3.67
N LYS A 71 -21.77 3.07 4.29
CA LYS A 71 -22.52 3.69 5.41
C LYS A 71 -23.86 4.26 4.97
N LEU A 72 -23.93 4.82 3.77
CA LEU A 72 -25.16 5.38 3.21
C LEU A 72 -26.15 4.27 2.86
N GLU A 73 -25.70 3.23 2.17
CA GLU A 73 -26.49 2.05 1.79
C GLU A 73 -27.17 1.42 3.00
N LYS A 74 -26.43 1.16 4.08
CA LYS A 74 -26.99 0.64 5.35
C LYS A 74 -28.07 1.56 5.95
N LYS A 75 -27.90 2.87 5.86
CA LYS A 75 -28.89 3.83 6.34
C LYS A 75 -30.13 3.84 5.45
N THR A 76 -29.95 3.79 4.14
CA THR A 76 -31.04 3.73 3.16
C THR A 76 -31.86 2.46 3.32
N GLU A 77 -31.23 1.30 3.45
CA GLU A 77 -31.90 0.03 3.74
C GLU A 77 -32.73 0.10 5.03
N ARG A 78 -32.15 0.69 6.09
CA ARG A 78 -32.86 0.89 7.36
C ARG A 78 -34.05 1.83 7.22
N SER A 79 -33.92 2.92 6.48
CA SER A 79 -35.02 3.85 6.22
C SER A 79 -36.12 3.22 5.38
N ILE A 80 -35.76 2.47 4.33
CA ILE A 80 -36.72 1.70 3.50
C ILE A 80 -37.49 0.72 4.38
N TYR A 81 -36.80 -0.01 5.26
CA TYR A 81 -37.44 -0.92 6.21
C TYR A 81 -38.42 -0.19 7.13
N GLN A 82 -38.02 0.93 7.72
CA GLN A 82 -38.88 1.68 8.64
C GLN A 82 -40.16 2.15 7.94
N LEU A 83 -40.04 2.63 6.70
CA LEU A 83 -41.19 3.02 5.88
C LEU A 83 -42.10 1.82 5.56
N LEU A 84 -41.51 0.68 5.19
CA LEU A 84 -42.27 -0.54 4.89
C LEU A 84 -43.00 -1.08 6.12
N LYS A 85 -42.33 -1.06 7.28
CA LYS A 85 -42.93 -1.44 8.57
C LYS A 85 -44.12 -0.55 8.91
N MET A 86 -43.95 0.77 8.84
CA MET A 86 -45.04 1.72 9.10
C MET A 86 -46.23 1.50 8.17
N LYS A 87 -45.96 1.19 6.88
CA LYS A 87 -47.02 0.91 5.90
C LYS A 87 -47.77 -0.38 6.23
N LEU A 88 -47.06 -1.45 6.58
CA LEU A 88 -47.69 -2.74 6.91
C LEU A 88 -48.46 -2.73 8.23
N GLU A 89 -47.98 -1.99 9.22
CA GLU A 89 -48.70 -1.74 10.48
C GLU A 89 -50.00 -0.97 10.22
N ALA A 90 -49.98 0.00 9.30
CA ALA A 90 -51.20 0.70 8.88
C ALA A 90 -52.18 -0.19 8.09
N GLU A 91 -51.69 -1.22 7.42
CA GLU A 91 -52.49 -2.23 6.70
C GLU A 91 -52.84 -3.47 7.57
N SER A 92 -52.50 -3.48 8.86
CA SER A 92 -52.77 -4.58 9.83
C SER A 92 -52.34 -6.00 9.38
N ASN A 93 -51.27 -6.12 8.58
CA ASN A 93 -50.78 -7.41 8.09
C ASN A 93 -49.61 -7.93 8.94
N GLU A 94 -49.92 -8.59 10.05
CA GLU A 94 -48.95 -9.09 11.04
C GLU A 94 -48.01 -10.18 10.46
N GLU A 95 -48.51 -11.10 9.63
CA GLU A 95 -47.70 -12.15 9.00
C GLU A 95 -46.58 -11.59 8.09
N ASN A 96 -46.90 -10.56 7.30
CA ASN A 96 -45.93 -9.92 6.40
C ASN A 96 -44.85 -9.17 7.20
N THR A 97 -45.23 -8.58 8.34
CA THR A 97 -44.29 -7.89 9.23
C THR A 97 -43.26 -8.86 9.81
N TYR A 98 -43.70 -10.06 10.21
CA TYR A 98 -42.83 -11.12 10.71
C TYR A 98 -41.85 -11.64 9.64
N ILE A 99 -42.31 -11.89 8.41
CA ILE A 99 -41.45 -12.38 7.31
C ILE A 99 -40.33 -11.38 6.99
N ILE A 100 -40.63 -10.08 6.99
CA ILE A 100 -39.63 -9.03 6.72
C ILE A 100 -38.61 -8.94 7.85
N SER A 101 -39.05 -9.06 9.11
CA SER A 101 -38.11 -9.10 10.25
C SER A 101 -37.16 -10.30 10.17
N LYS A 102 -37.66 -11.47 9.79
CA LYS A 102 -36.89 -12.71 9.66
C LYS A 102 -35.91 -12.69 8.48
N ALA A 103 -36.29 -12.09 7.35
CA ALA A 103 -35.41 -11.93 6.20
C ALA A 103 -34.19 -11.04 6.48
N LEU A 104 -34.32 -10.08 7.42
CA LEU A 104 -33.26 -9.14 7.78
C LEU A 104 -32.29 -9.64 8.86
N GLU A 105 -32.65 -10.67 9.64
CA GLU A 105 -31.67 -11.34 10.52
C GLU A 105 -30.49 -11.90 9.73
N ASN A 106 -30.68 -12.24 8.45
CA ASN A 106 -29.65 -12.73 7.54
C ASN A 106 -28.82 -11.63 6.84
N ILE A 107 -29.24 -10.36 6.90
CA ILE A 107 -28.51 -9.21 6.31
C ILE A 107 -27.68 -8.49 7.39
N LYS A 108 -27.88 -8.85 8.66
CA LYS A 108 -27.05 -8.39 9.76
C LYS A 108 -25.64 -8.96 9.60
N TYR A 109 -24.66 -8.07 9.64
CA TYR A 109 -23.32 -8.40 10.13
C TYR A 109 -23.41 -9.05 11.51
#